data_AF-A0A4Q8UCW2-F1
#
_entry.id   AF-A0A4Q8UCW2-F1
#
_cell.length_a   1.000
_cell.length_b   1.000
_cell.length_c   1.000
_cell.angle_alpha   90.00
_cell.angle_beta   90.00
_cell.angle_gamma   90.00
#
_symmetry.space_group_name_H-M   'P 1'
#
loop_
_entity.id
_entity.type
_entity.pdbx_description
1 polymer ?
#
loop_
_entity_poly.entity_id
_entity_poly.type
_entity_poly.pdbx_seq_one_letter_code
_entity_poly.pdbx_strand_id
1 'polypeptide(L)'
;MSNFLQKERKRLGLSAAHVQASIDVSRATYTRWEGGSPIPSDKLSLLAELDFDIQYVVTGKRSYNLDRIVELILKVEESNTVLAAKQKAQLIKMLIKKDCDDVEGALFTDEHLKDVIEIIASAGI
;
A
#
# COMPACT_ATOMS: atom_id res chain seq x y z
N MET A 1 1.48 -18.88 12.64
CA MET A 1 0.77 -18.45 11.41
C MET A 1 0.86 -16.93 11.35
N SER A 2 1.37 -16.37 10.26
CA SER A 2 1.55 -14.92 10.13
C SER A 2 0.19 -14.25 9.84
N ASN A 3 -0.27 -13.40 10.77
CA ASN A 3 -1.54 -12.68 10.66
C ASN A 3 -1.40 -11.52 9.66
N PHE A 4 -2.42 -11.34 8.81
CA PHE A 4 -2.52 -10.25 7.84
C PHE A 4 -2.34 -8.86 8.45
N LEU A 5 -2.79 -8.63 9.70
CA LEU A 5 -2.53 -7.37 10.41
C LEU A 5 -1.03 -7.05 10.50
N GLN A 6 -0.22 -8.03 10.90
CA GLN A 6 1.22 -7.83 11.05
C GLN A 6 1.90 -7.58 9.71
N LYS A 7 1.49 -8.32 8.67
CA LYS A 7 1.99 -8.11 7.31
C LYS A 7 1.66 -6.71 6.82
N GLU A 8 0.44 -6.25 7.09
CA GLU A 8 0.00 -4.94 6.66
C GLU A 8 0.73 -3.82 7.37
N ARG A 9 0.90 -3.93 8.69
CA ARG A 9 1.70 -2.98 9.45
C ARG A 9 3.13 -2.87 8.89
N LYS A 10 3.74 -4.01 8.54
CA LYS A 10 5.09 -4.04 7.96
C LYS A 10 5.14 -3.39 6.58
N ARG A 11 4.12 -3.60 5.73
CA ARG A 11 3.99 -2.90 4.43
C ARG A 11 4.00 -1.39 4.62
N LEU A 12 3.32 -0.90 5.64
CA LEU A 12 3.28 0.53 5.99
C LEU A 12 4.57 1.05 6.67
N GLY A 13 5.55 0.19 6.94
CA GLY A 13 6.79 0.59 7.65
C GLY A 13 6.59 0.95 9.11
N LEU A 14 5.43 0.64 9.71
CA LEU A 14 5.08 1.08 11.06
C LEU A 14 5.58 0.11 12.13
N SER A 15 6.05 0.64 13.26
CA SER A 15 6.34 -0.17 14.44
C SER A 15 5.05 -0.55 15.17
N ALA A 16 5.02 -1.71 15.85
CA ALA A 16 3.85 -2.11 16.62
C ALA A 16 3.53 -1.10 17.75
N ALA A 17 4.56 -0.50 18.35
CA ALA A 17 4.42 0.51 19.39
C ALA A 17 3.78 1.80 18.86
N HIS A 18 4.14 2.21 17.64
CA HIS A 18 3.52 3.37 16.99
C HIS A 18 2.03 3.14 16.79
N VAL A 19 1.63 2.01 16.19
CA VAL A 19 0.22 1.71 15.95
C VAL A 19 -0.57 1.63 17.27
N GLN A 20 -0.01 1.00 18.31
CA GLN A 20 -0.62 0.90 19.63
C GLN A 20 -0.95 2.28 20.22
N ALA A 21 0.00 3.21 20.13
CA ALA A 21 -0.18 4.58 20.61
C ALA A 21 -1.23 5.33 19.77
N SER A 22 -1.18 5.19 18.45
CA SER A 22 -2.08 5.91 17.53
C SER A 22 -3.55 5.52 17.67
N ILE A 23 -3.85 4.25 17.99
CA ILE A 23 -5.24 3.77 18.14
C ILE A 23 -5.67 3.57 19.61
N ASP A 24 -4.84 4.04 20.55
CA ASP A 24 -5.02 3.94 22.00
C ASP A 24 -5.39 2.52 22.47
N VAL A 25 -4.43 1.60 22.34
CA VAL A 25 -4.57 0.22 22.82
C VAL A 25 -3.33 -0.28 23.53
N SER A 26 -3.53 -1.16 24.51
CA SER A 26 -2.41 -1.78 25.22
C SER A 26 -1.54 -2.63 24.29
N ARG A 27 -0.25 -2.74 24.62
CA ARG A 27 0.68 -3.63 23.93
C ARG A 27 0.19 -5.08 23.89
N ALA A 28 -0.32 -5.58 25.02
CA ALA A 28 -0.82 -6.94 25.11
C ALA A 28 -2.00 -7.18 24.17
N THR A 29 -2.92 -6.21 24.07
CA THR A 29 -4.07 -6.25 23.15
C THR A 29 -3.59 -6.34 21.70
N TYR A 30 -2.71 -5.43 21.29
CA TYR A 30 -2.23 -5.40 19.91
C TYR A 30 -1.42 -6.64 19.54
N THR A 31 -0.58 -7.15 20.46
CA THR A 31 0.15 -8.42 20.27
C THR A 31 -0.82 -9.60 20.08
N ARG A 32 -1.94 -9.66 20.82
CA ARG A 32 -2.97 -10.69 20.62
C ARG A 32 -3.60 -10.61 19.23
N TRP A 33 -3.88 -9.39 18.76
CA TRP A 33 -4.39 -9.18 17.42
C TRP A 33 -3.40 -9.66 16.36
N GLU A 34 -2.13 -9.25 16.43
CA GLU A 34 -1.09 -9.80 15.53
C GLU A 34 -0.92 -11.33 15.64
N GLY A 35 -1.32 -11.91 16.78
CA GLY A 35 -1.35 -13.35 17.00
C GLY A 35 -2.54 -14.10 16.37
N GLY A 36 -3.56 -13.40 15.85
CA GLY A 36 -4.75 -14.02 15.24
C GLY A 36 -6.07 -13.74 15.95
N SER A 37 -6.05 -13.02 17.07
CA SER A 37 -7.29 -12.72 17.79
C SER A 37 -8.17 -11.74 17.00
N PRO A 38 -9.52 -11.88 17.05
CA PRO A 38 -10.43 -10.95 16.42
C PRO A 38 -10.19 -9.50 16.85
N ILE A 39 -10.29 -8.60 15.88
CA ILE A 39 -10.13 -7.15 16.08
C ILE A 39 -11.53 -6.54 16.10
N PRO A 40 -11.88 -5.73 17.12
CA PRO A 40 -13.13 -4.97 17.14
C PRO A 40 -13.27 -4.03 15.94
N SER A 41 -14.50 -3.82 15.43
CA SER A 41 -14.74 -3.03 14.22
C SER A 41 -14.38 -1.55 14.38
N ASP A 42 -14.60 -0.96 15.57
CA ASP A 42 -14.18 0.40 15.91
C ASP A 42 -12.65 0.56 15.81
N LYS A 43 -11.90 -0.46 16.21
CA LYS A 43 -10.43 -0.46 16.11
C LYS A 43 -9.95 -0.71 14.68
N LEU A 44 -10.70 -1.47 13.88
CA LEU A 44 -10.45 -1.56 12.44
C LEU A 44 -10.67 -0.20 11.75
N SER A 45 -11.67 0.58 12.15
CA SER A 45 -11.87 1.94 11.62
C SER A 45 -10.67 2.85 11.90
N LEU A 46 -10.15 2.84 13.14
CA LEU A 46 -8.94 3.62 13.48
C LEU A 46 -7.69 3.14 12.73
N LEU A 47 -7.58 1.84 12.44
CA LEU A 47 -6.49 1.34 11.60
C LEU A 47 -6.60 1.84 10.15
N ALA A 48 -7.82 2.01 9.63
CA ALA A 48 -8.03 2.55 8.28
C ALA A 48 -7.53 4.00 8.17
N GLU A 49 -7.66 4.78 9.24
CA GLU A 49 -7.12 6.15 9.34
C GLU A 49 -5.57 6.18 9.33
N LEU A 50 -4.93 5.04 9.59
CA LEU A 50 -3.48 4.84 9.49
C LEU A 50 -3.07 4.15 8.18
N ASP A 51 -3.91 4.27 7.14
CA ASP A 51 -3.69 3.70 5.81
C ASP A 51 -3.64 2.16 5.76
N PHE A 52 -4.13 1.46 6.79
CA PHE A 52 -4.28 -0.01 6.71
C PHE A 52 -5.37 -0.39 5.71
N ASP A 53 -5.05 -1.34 4.84
CA ASP A 53 -6.02 -2.05 4.02
C ASP A 53 -6.84 -3.02 4.89
N ILE A 54 -7.97 -2.54 5.43
CA ILE A 54 -8.84 -3.33 6.33
C ILE A 54 -9.40 -4.57 5.64
N GLN A 55 -9.67 -4.53 4.33
CA GLN A 55 -10.09 -5.71 3.60
C GLN A 55 -9.01 -6.79 3.64
N TYR A 56 -7.75 -6.41 3.42
CA TYR A 56 -6.63 -7.34 3.53
C TYR A 56 -6.46 -7.87 4.95
N VAL A 57 -6.57 -7.00 5.96
CA VAL A 57 -6.45 -7.41 7.38
C VAL A 57 -7.49 -8.48 7.73
N VAL A 58 -8.72 -8.34 7.26
CA VAL A 58 -9.82 -9.27 7.59
C VAL A 58 -9.84 -10.51 6.69
N THR A 59 -9.53 -10.38 5.41
CA THR A 59 -9.76 -11.44 4.40
C THR A 59 -8.49 -12.04 3.80
N GLY A 60 -7.35 -11.39 3.99
CA GLY A 60 -6.09 -11.70 3.30
C GLY A 60 -6.06 -11.29 1.82
N LYS A 61 -7.12 -10.66 1.31
CA LYS A 61 -7.21 -10.17 -0.07
C LYS A 61 -7.06 -8.66 -0.11
N ARG A 62 -6.13 -8.17 -0.93
CA ARG A 62 -5.87 -6.75 -1.13
C ARG A 62 -7.10 -6.04 -1.70
N SER A 63 -7.42 -4.87 -1.15
CA SER A 63 -8.32 -3.93 -1.80
C SER A 63 -7.55 -3.13 -2.86
N TYR A 64 -8.18 -2.88 -4.00
CA TYR A 64 -7.65 -1.96 -5.00
C TYR A 64 -8.48 -0.69 -4.91
N ASN A 65 -7.85 0.39 -4.45
CA ASN A 65 -8.50 1.70 -4.46
C ASN A 65 -8.49 2.21 -5.91
N LEU A 66 -9.64 2.07 -6.59
CA LEU A 66 -9.81 2.50 -7.97
C LEU A 66 -9.62 4.01 -8.12
N ASP A 67 -9.97 4.81 -7.12
CA ASP A 67 -9.78 6.27 -7.16
C ASP A 67 -8.29 6.62 -7.17
N ARG A 68 -7.47 5.91 -6.39
CA ARG A 68 -6.01 6.06 -6.42
C ARG A 68 -5.40 5.59 -7.74
N ILE A 69 -5.93 4.52 -8.32
CA ILE A 69 -5.53 4.06 -9.66
C ILE A 69 -5.86 5.14 -10.71
N VAL A 70 -7.03 5.75 -10.63
CA VAL A 70 -7.44 6.86 -11.50
C VAL A 70 -6.53 8.07 -11.31
N GLU A 71 -6.18 8.44 -10.08
CA GLU A 71 -5.25 9.54 -9.81
C GLU A 71 -3.87 9.29 -10.42
N LEU A 72 -3.34 8.07 -10.30
CA LEU A 72 -2.07 7.68 -10.91
C LEU A 72 -2.14 7.72 -12.44
N ILE A 73 -3.27 7.31 -13.04
CA ILE A 73 -3.49 7.39 -14.49
C ILE A 73 -3.42 8.85 -14.95
N LEU A 74 -4.10 9.76 -14.24
CA LEU A 74 -4.12 11.18 -14.56
C LEU A 74 -2.71 11.79 -14.47
N LYS A 75 -1.95 11.48 -13.42
CA LYS A 75 -0.56 11.94 -13.26
C LYS A 75 0.38 11.44 -14.38
N VAL A 76 0.19 10.20 -14.83
CA VAL A 76 0.96 9.63 -15.95
C VAL A 76 0.60 10.33 -17.27
N GLU A 77 -0.66 10.72 -17.47
CA GLU A 77 -1.08 11.48 -18.66
C GLU A 77 -0.58 12.92 -18.68
N GLU A 78 -0.58 13.60 -17.53
CA GLU A 78 -0.03 14.96 -17.38
C GLU A 78 1.48 15.01 -17.61
N SER A 79 2.20 13.90 -17.39
CA SER A 79 3.64 13.79 -17.62
C SER A 79 4.05 13.87 -19.11
N ASN A 80 3.07 14.00 -20.03
CA ASN A 80 3.26 14.18 -21.48
C ASN A 80 4.16 13.13 -22.16
N THR A 81 4.35 11.99 -21.51
CA THR A 81 5.08 10.85 -22.05
C THR A 81 4.20 10.17 -23.09
N VAL A 82 4.66 10.09 -24.34
CA VAL A 82 3.98 9.38 -25.44
C VAL A 82 4.13 7.86 -25.21
N LEU A 83 3.53 7.36 -24.14
CA LEU A 83 3.48 5.94 -23.83
C LEU A 83 2.22 5.35 -24.47
N ALA A 84 2.41 4.31 -25.28
CA ALA A 84 1.33 3.50 -25.79
C ALA A 84 0.47 2.95 -24.64
N ALA A 85 -0.82 2.70 -24.90
CA ALA A 85 -1.76 2.20 -23.86
C ALA A 85 -1.25 0.94 -23.13
N LYS A 86 -0.50 0.08 -23.83
CA LYS A 86 0.16 -1.10 -23.27
C LYS A 86 1.24 -0.74 -22.25
N GLN A 87 2.08 0.25 -22.56
CA GLN A 87 3.12 0.76 -21.67
C GLN A 87 2.50 1.41 -20.42
N LYS A 88 1.45 2.23 -20.60
CA LYS A 88 0.69 2.83 -19.48
C LYS A 88 0.11 1.76 -18.54
N ALA A 89 -0.54 0.73 -19.10
CA ALA A 89 -1.08 -0.38 -18.31
C ALA A 89 0.02 -1.16 -17.55
N GLN A 90 1.19 -1.31 -18.17
CA GLN A 90 2.34 -1.97 -17.56
C GLN A 90 2.95 -1.12 -16.43
N LEU A 91 2.99 0.19 -16.62
CA LEU A 91 3.42 1.18 -15.63
C LEU A 91 2.48 1.14 -14.41
N ILE A 92 1.17 1.21 -14.62
CA ILE A 92 0.15 1.07 -13.57
C ILE A 92 0.30 -0.27 -12.84
N LYS A 93 0.50 -1.38 -13.57
CA LYS A 93 0.73 -2.69 -12.95
C LYS A 93 2.00 -2.71 -12.09
N MET A 94 3.08 -2.05 -12.51
CA MET A 94 4.32 -1.94 -11.74
C MET A 94 4.16 -1.01 -10.54
N LEU A 95 3.44 0.10 -10.67
CA LEU A 95 3.12 1.02 -9.57
C LEU A 95 2.32 0.30 -8.48
N ILE A 96 1.24 -0.38 -8.86
CA ILE A 96 0.41 -1.18 -7.94
C ILE A 96 1.25 -2.29 -7.29
N LYS A 97 2.13 -2.95 -8.06
CA LYS A 97 2.97 -4.03 -7.53
C LYS A 97 4.06 -3.53 -6.58
N LYS A 98 4.70 -2.39 -6.85
CA LYS A 98 5.74 -1.80 -5.98
C LYS A 98 5.16 -1.30 -4.65
N ASP A 99 3.92 -0.80 -4.63
CA ASP A 99 3.19 -0.51 -3.40
C ASP A 99 2.82 -1.78 -2.60
N CYS A 100 2.80 -2.95 -3.26
CA CYS A 100 2.43 -4.25 -2.68
C CYS A 100 3.64 -5.09 -2.23
N ASP A 101 4.77 -4.98 -2.93
CA ASP A 101 5.99 -5.76 -2.73
C ASP A 101 7.13 -4.82 -2.27
N ASP A 102 7.27 -4.66 -0.95
CA ASP A 102 8.47 -4.25 -0.20
C ASP A 102 9.42 -3.22 -0.87
N VAL A 103 9.25 -1.94 -0.55
CA VAL A 103 10.39 -1.04 -0.26
C VAL A 103 10.01 -0.17 0.93
N GLU A 104 10.85 -0.22 1.97
CA GLU A 104 10.81 0.59 3.19
C GLU A 104 10.17 1.98 3.01
N GLY A 105 8.93 2.16 3.46
CA GLY A 105 8.37 3.46 3.86
C GLY A 105 8.40 4.62 2.86
N ALA A 106 8.75 4.41 1.59
CA ALA A 106 8.84 5.48 0.62
C ALA A 106 7.44 5.76 0.06
N LEU A 107 6.85 6.90 0.44
CA LEU A 107 5.83 7.53 -0.37
C LEU A 107 6.33 7.52 -1.83
N PHE A 108 5.50 7.07 -2.76
CA PHE A 108 5.84 7.10 -4.18
C PHE A 108 6.00 8.57 -4.63
N THR A 109 7.23 9.08 -4.57
CA THR A 109 7.57 10.46 -4.97
C THR A 109 7.64 10.59 -6.49
N ASP A 110 7.51 11.81 -7.01
CA ASP A 110 7.62 12.11 -8.44
C ASP A 110 8.96 11.66 -9.06
N GLU A 111 10.01 11.54 -8.23
CA GLU A 111 11.33 11.05 -8.63
C GLU A 111 11.29 9.55 -8.94
N HIS A 112 10.58 8.75 -8.14
CA HIS A 112 10.34 7.33 -8.43
C HIS A 112 9.49 7.11 -9.68
N LEU A 113 8.58 8.04 -9.99
CA LEU A 113 7.77 7.98 -11.20
C LEU A 113 8.66 8.17 -12.45
N LYS A 114 9.61 9.10 -12.40
CA LYS A 114 10.58 9.35 -13.47
C LYS A 114 11.46 8.13 -13.72
N ASP A 115 11.99 7.50 -12.67
CA ASP A 115 12.83 6.30 -12.80
C ASP A 115 12.07 5.14 -13.48
N VAL A 116 10.81 4.92 -13.11
CA VAL A 116 9.98 3.87 -13.71
C VAL A 116 9.66 4.19 -15.17
N ILE A 117 9.39 5.46 -15.49
CA ILE A 117 9.18 5.91 -16.87
C ILE A 117 10.45 5.68 -17.71
N GLU A 118 11.64 6.01 -17.19
CA GLU A 118 12.91 5.80 -17.90
C GLU A 118 13.22 4.31 -18.13
N ILE A 119 12.94 3.44 -17.15
CA ILE A 119 13.10 1.99 -17.29
C ILE A 119 12.20 1.45 -18.42
N ILE A 120 10.96 1.93 -18.52
CA ILE A 120 10.03 1.47 -19.56
C ILE A 120 10.43 2.03 -20.94
N ALA A 121 10.84 3.30 -21.01
CA ALA A 121 11.32 3.92 -22.23
C ALA A 121 12.60 3.24 -22.77
N SER A 122 13.51 2.84 -21.89
CA SER A 122 14.77 2.16 -22.25
C SER A 122 14.60 0.67 -22.59
N ALA A 123 13.58 0.00 -22.05
CA ALA A 123 13.28 -1.40 -22.35
C ALA A 123 12.67 -1.61 -23.76
N GLY A 124 12.23 -0.54 -24.44
CA GLY A 124 11.65 -0.63 -25.78
C GLY A 124 10.36 -1.46 -25.88
N ILE A 125 9.68 -1.67 -24.75
CA ILE A 125 8.41 -2.41 -24.62
C ILE A 125 7.26 -1.44 -24.76
#